data_AF-D6ZCT6-F1
#
_entry.id   AF-D6ZCT6-F1
#
_cell.length_a   1.000
_cell.length_b   1.000
_cell.length_c   1.000
_cell.angle_alpha   90.00
_cell.angle_beta   90.00
_cell.angle_gamma   90.00
#
_symmetry.space_group_name_H-M   'P 1'
#
loop_
_entity.id
_entity.type
_entity.pdbx_description
1 polymer ?
#
loop_
_entity_poly.entity_id
_entity_poly.type
_entity_poly.pdbx_seq_one_letter_code
_entity_poly.pdbx_strand_id
1 'polypeptide(L)'
;MGQALNADQAAMMAHAEQTEQMALMLDGTIAFDPSVFQGMMTALGPVGAPFAAAFTAAITNQHINAHEVAAALHAHAEATRESALHYETTEELSAAELAADQHLAEELGDQLDSVKSEADKFEPFKDDPSPIPNSETLHGVHPEQFEHVYGRAPQSDADWKMAAIMDTQSMVGRNHGVPARVDVGRINPVPGQGIVRVGLYIPATDVLNMPNDLGDARGPKEQFDPRETRVSLYIDYENGVVAARQNPSVDIQGNTQVQDPTVNVSQTADGRLRIQYDATNPLAPSPSHALGLSVNGDIMLTPTANGVHIDGQVGNYPSLEIYQDRDGTTTPAYNYEASGSKLGPVEGLQDHHPLGTGNASAVPNVGTAPPREYQPGVQWDGPGIQSHQTPPELPVESMKLEPEDSDNVPSINPVAPSVPPATHGEI
;
A
#
# COMPACT_ATOMS: atom_id res chain seq x y z
N MET A 1 -11.18 -41.66 10.64
CA MET A 1 -12.38 -41.67 9.78
C MET A 1 -12.72 -40.23 9.47
N GLY A 2 -12.06 -39.65 8.47
CA GLY A 2 -12.38 -38.30 7.99
C GLY A 2 -13.59 -38.39 7.07
N GLN A 3 -14.66 -37.68 7.38
CA GLN A 3 -15.73 -37.41 6.42
C GLN A 3 -15.10 -36.59 5.27
N ALA A 4 -15.25 -37.05 4.04
CA ALA A 4 -14.69 -36.38 2.86
C ALA A 4 -15.24 -34.94 2.76
N LEU A 5 -14.34 -33.98 2.60
CA LEU A 5 -14.61 -32.54 2.42
C LEU A 5 -15.24 -32.20 1.06
N ASN A 6 -15.45 -33.20 0.18
CA ASN A 6 -16.19 -33.07 -1.09
C ASN A 6 -17.60 -32.47 -0.96
N ALA A 7 -18.14 -32.37 0.26
CA ALA A 7 -19.43 -31.72 0.51
C ALA A 7 -19.40 -30.20 0.27
N ASP A 8 -18.25 -29.53 0.39
CA ASP A 8 -18.15 -28.07 0.29
C ASP A 8 -18.07 -27.59 -1.17
N GLN A 9 -17.25 -28.25 -1.99
CA GLN A 9 -17.16 -27.95 -3.43
C GLN A 9 -18.50 -28.19 -4.15
N ALA A 10 -19.14 -29.33 -3.88
CA ALA A 10 -20.43 -29.66 -4.46
C ALA A 10 -21.52 -28.65 -4.05
N ALA A 11 -21.46 -28.14 -2.82
CA ALA A 11 -22.37 -27.09 -2.35
C ALA A 11 -22.12 -25.75 -3.04
N MET A 12 -20.86 -25.36 -3.26
CA MET A 12 -20.53 -24.12 -3.97
C MET A 12 -20.88 -24.19 -5.46
N MET A 13 -20.66 -25.33 -6.12
CA MET A 13 -21.07 -25.53 -7.51
C MET A 13 -22.60 -25.49 -7.65
N ALA A 14 -23.33 -26.12 -6.73
CA ALA A 14 -24.79 -26.05 -6.69
C ALA A 14 -25.31 -24.62 -6.44
N HIS A 15 -24.64 -23.85 -5.58
CA HIS A 15 -24.95 -22.45 -5.34
C HIS A 15 -24.72 -21.58 -6.59
N ALA A 16 -23.60 -21.79 -7.28
CA ALA A 16 -23.30 -21.09 -8.52
C ALA A 16 -24.33 -21.39 -9.62
N GLU A 17 -24.76 -22.64 -9.76
CA GLU A 17 -25.85 -23.01 -10.69
C GLU A 17 -27.18 -22.36 -10.31
N GLN A 18 -27.50 -22.28 -9.02
CA GLN A 18 -28.72 -21.63 -8.55
C GLN A 18 -28.70 -20.12 -8.84
N THR A 19 -27.56 -19.45 -8.62
CA THR A 19 -27.37 -18.02 -8.91
C THR A 19 -27.45 -17.74 -10.42
N GLU A 20 -26.87 -18.60 -11.26
CA GLU A 20 -26.99 -18.52 -12.72
C GLU A 20 -28.45 -18.64 -13.19
N GLN A 21 -29.21 -19.57 -12.61
CA GLN A 21 -30.63 -19.71 -12.93
C GLN A 21 -31.44 -18.47 -12.52
N MET A 22 -31.10 -17.81 -11.41
CA MET A 22 -31.71 -16.54 -11.03
C MET A 22 -31.40 -15.43 -12.03
N ALA A 23 -30.15 -15.34 -12.52
CA ALA A 23 -29.76 -14.37 -13.55
C ALA A 23 -30.54 -14.59 -14.85
N LEU A 24 -30.65 -15.84 -15.31
CA LEU A 24 -31.42 -16.20 -16.51
C LEU A 24 -32.93 -15.94 -16.35
N MET A 25 -33.48 -16.11 -15.16
CA MET A 25 -34.88 -15.76 -14.88
C MET A 25 -35.09 -14.24 -14.95
N LEU A 26 -34.17 -13.45 -14.40
CA LEU A 26 -34.18 -12.00 -14.49
C LEU A 26 -34.15 -11.54 -15.95
N ASP A 27 -33.22 -12.06 -16.75
CA ASP A 27 -33.14 -11.82 -18.19
C ASP A 27 -34.44 -12.21 -18.93
N GLY A 28 -35.03 -13.35 -18.57
CA GLY A 28 -36.30 -13.81 -19.15
C GLY A 28 -37.52 -12.94 -18.79
N THR A 29 -37.52 -12.33 -17.60
CA THR A 29 -38.62 -11.45 -17.15
C THR A 29 -38.61 -10.04 -17.75
N ILE A 30 -37.52 -9.66 -18.44
CA ILE A 30 -37.32 -8.34 -19.06
C ILE A 30 -37.88 -8.28 -20.51
N ALA A 31 -38.46 -9.37 -21.03
CA ALA A 31 -39.07 -9.39 -22.36
C ALA A 31 -40.34 -8.49 -22.43
N PHE A 32 -40.14 -7.22 -22.80
CA PHE A 32 -41.21 -6.26 -23.02
C PHE A 32 -42.04 -6.62 -24.25
N ASP A 33 -43.36 -6.80 -24.07
CA ASP A 33 -44.29 -6.99 -25.19
C ASP A 33 -44.66 -5.62 -25.82
N PRO A 34 -44.21 -5.33 -27.05
CA PRO A 34 -44.47 -4.05 -27.72
C PRO A 34 -45.96 -3.77 -27.96
N SER A 35 -46.81 -4.81 -27.92
CA SER A 35 -48.26 -4.66 -28.12
C SER A 35 -48.94 -3.89 -26.99
N VAL A 36 -48.38 -3.91 -25.78
CA VAL A 36 -48.85 -3.12 -24.63
C VAL A 36 -48.70 -1.62 -24.92
N PHE A 37 -47.58 -1.24 -25.55
CA PHE A 37 -47.33 0.15 -25.95
C PHE A 37 -48.29 0.62 -27.04
N GLN A 38 -48.54 -0.23 -28.03
CA GLN A 38 -49.49 0.03 -29.12
C GLN A 38 -50.92 0.24 -28.60
N GLY A 39 -51.34 -0.56 -27.62
CA GLY A 39 -52.63 -0.42 -26.94
C GLY A 39 -52.77 0.89 -26.15
N MET A 40 -51.71 1.29 -25.44
CA MET A 40 -51.70 2.52 -24.63
C MET A 40 -51.75 3.79 -25.51
N MET A 41 -51.03 3.79 -26.62
CA MET A 41 -51.04 4.89 -27.60
C MET A 41 -52.39 5.03 -28.30
N THR A 42 -53.08 3.91 -28.54
CA THR A 42 -54.43 3.91 -29.16
C THR A 42 -55.51 4.43 -28.20
N ALA A 43 -55.39 4.15 -26.89
CA ALA A 43 -56.38 4.52 -25.90
C ALA A 43 -56.34 6.01 -25.48
N LEU A 44 -55.15 6.64 -25.48
CA LEU A 44 -54.96 7.98 -24.91
C LEU A 44 -54.95 9.13 -25.93
N GLY A 45 -54.93 8.82 -27.24
CA GLY A 45 -54.97 9.84 -28.29
C GLY A 45 -53.85 10.89 -28.18
N PRO A 46 -54.08 12.16 -28.60
CA PRO A 46 -53.05 13.20 -28.60
C PRO A 46 -52.51 13.60 -27.22
N VAL A 47 -53.24 13.28 -26.14
CA VAL A 47 -52.84 13.55 -24.74
C VAL A 47 -51.92 12.44 -24.20
N GLY A 48 -51.83 11.30 -24.89
CA GLY A 48 -51.04 10.14 -24.47
C GLY A 48 -49.53 10.25 -24.65
N ALA A 49 -49.05 11.15 -25.52
CA ALA A 49 -47.62 11.27 -25.83
C ALA A 49 -46.71 11.54 -24.61
N PRO A 50 -47.01 12.50 -23.71
CA PRO A 50 -46.18 12.72 -22.52
C PRO A 50 -46.25 11.56 -21.52
N PHE A 51 -47.38 10.86 -21.42
CA PHE A 51 -47.52 9.69 -20.55
C PHE A 51 -46.75 8.48 -21.09
N ALA A 52 -46.79 8.25 -22.40
CA ALA A 52 -46.02 7.22 -23.07
C ALA A 52 -44.50 7.46 -22.93
N ALA A 53 -44.04 8.71 -23.01
CA ALA A 53 -42.64 9.06 -22.79
C ALA A 53 -42.18 8.79 -21.35
N ALA A 54 -42.96 9.20 -20.34
CA ALA A 54 -42.64 8.94 -18.93
C ALA A 54 -42.67 7.44 -18.59
N PHE A 55 -43.65 6.71 -19.14
CA PHE A 55 -43.74 5.26 -18.98
C PHE A 55 -42.57 4.53 -19.65
N THR A 56 -42.17 4.95 -20.87
CA THR A 56 -40.99 4.41 -21.55
C THR A 56 -39.73 4.68 -20.75
N ALA A 57 -39.53 5.89 -20.23
CA ALA A 57 -38.36 6.21 -19.41
C ALA A 57 -38.33 5.39 -18.10
N ALA A 58 -39.48 5.18 -17.45
CA ALA A 58 -39.57 4.35 -16.25
C ALA A 58 -39.25 2.88 -16.53
N ILE A 59 -39.75 2.32 -17.64
CA ILE A 59 -39.43 0.95 -18.07
C ILE A 59 -37.96 0.83 -18.49
N THR A 60 -37.42 1.80 -19.22
CA THR A 60 -36.01 1.81 -19.60
C THR A 60 -35.11 1.83 -18.38
N ASN A 61 -35.41 2.66 -17.37
CA ASN A 61 -34.65 2.67 -16.12
C ASN A 61 -34.80 1.36 -15.34
N GLN A 62 -35.99 0.76 -15.32
CA GLN A 62 -36.20 -0.54 -14.70
C GLN A 62 -35.43 -1.66 -15.43
N HIS A 63 -35.35 -1.61 -16.76
CA HIS A 63 -34.60 -2.57 -17.58
C HIS A 63 -33.09 -2.43 -17.39
N ILE A 64 -32.57 -1.20 -17.33
CA ILE A 64 -31.14 -0.95 -17.07
C ILE A 64 -30.76 -1.53 -15.71
N ASN A 65 -31.53 -1.22 -14.66
CA ASN A 65 -31.28 -1.76 -13.32
C ASN A 65 -31.38 -3.29 -13.28
N ALA A 66 -32.32 -3.90 -14.01
CA ALA A 66 -32.48 -5.35 -14.04
C ALA A 66 -31.34 -6.05 -14.80
N HIS A 67 -30.83 -5.46 -15.89
CA HIS A 67 -29.64 -5.96 -16.59
C HIS A 67 -28.37 -5.83 -15.75
N GLU A 68 -28.22 -4.74 -14.99
CA GLU A 68 -27.09 -4.57 -14.06
C GLU A 68 -27.10 -5.65 -12.97
N VAL A 69 -28.28 -5.95 -12.41
CA VAL A 69 -28.43 -7.03 -11.41
C VAL A 69 -28.18 -8.41 -12.03
N ALA A 70 -28.67 -8.67 -13.25
CA ALA A 70 -28.40 -9.93 -13.94
C ALA A 70 -26.90 -10.12 -14.23
N ALA A 71 -26.22 -9.08 -14.71
CA ALA A 71 -24.77 -9.09 -14.95
C ALA A 71 -23.98 -9.33 -13.65
N ALA A 72 -24.37 -8.71 -12.54
CA ALA A 72 -23.76 -8.95 -11.24
C ALA A 72 -23.96 -10.38 -10.74
N LEU A 73 -25.13 -10.99 -10.98
CA LEU A 73 -25.40 -12.38 -10.63
C LEU A 73 -24.61 -13.37 -11.49
N HIS A 74 -24.45 -13.11 -12.79
CA HIS A 74 -23.59 -13.90 -13.67
C HIS A 74 -22.12 -13.86 -13.19
N ALA A 75 -21.59 -12.66 -12.93
CA ALA A 75 -20.23 -12.50 -12.42
C ALA A 75 -20.03 -13.21 -11.06
N HIS A 76 -21.03 -13.15 -10.17
CA HIS A 76 -20.97 -13.85 -8.89
C HIS A 76 -21.01 -15.38 -9.06
N ALA A 77 -21.82 -15.90 -9.97
CA ALA A 77 -21.88 -17.33 -10.27
C ALA A 77 -20.55 -17.83 -10.85
N GLU A 78 -19.93 -17.08 -11.76
CA GLU A 78 -18.63 -17.39 -12.34
C GLU A 78 -17.51 -17.41 -11.29
N ALA A 79 -17.40 -16.35 -10.47
CA ALA A 79 -16.42 -16.28 -9.39
C ALA A 79 -16.57 -17.41 -8.35
N THR A 80 -17.82 -17.83 -8.09
CA THR A 80 -18.10 -18.96 -7.20
C THR A 80 -17.65 -20.30 -7.81
N ARG A 81 -17.82 -20.51 -9.13
CA ARG A 81 -17.30 -21.71 -9.83
C ARG A 81 -15.78 -21.74 -9.83
N GLU A 82 -15.14 -20.62 -10.13
CA GLU A 82 -13.69 -20.52 -10.13
C GLU A 82 -13.11 -20.79 -8.73
N SER A 83 -13.73 -20.23 -7.70
CA SER A 83 -13.37 -20.52 -6.31
C SER A 83 -13.49 -22.01 -5.98
N ALA A 84 -14.56 -22.68 -6.43
CA ALA A 84 -14.79 -24.11 -6.22
C ALA A 84 -13.73 -24.99 -6.91
N LEU A 85 -13.28 -24.60 -8.10
CA LEU A 85 -12.17 -25.29 -8.79
C LEU A 85 -10.84 -25.05 -8.07
N HIS A 86 -10.65 -23.89 -7.47
CA HIS A 86 -9.41 -23.57 -6.76
C HIS A 86 -9.24 -24.34 -5.45
N TYR A 87 -10.34 -24.63 -4.75
CA TYR A 87 -10.33 -25.52 -3.56
C TYR A 87 -9.81 -26.93 -3.87
N GLU A 88 -10.14 -27.49 -5.04
CA GLU A 88 -9.65 -28.82 -5.46
C GLU A 88 -8.13 -28.80 -5.70
N THR A 89 -7.63 -27.75 -6.35
CA THR A 89 -6.19 -27.61 -6.64
C THR A 89 -5.33 -27.35 -5.40
N THR A 90 -5.87 -26.65 -4.39
CA THR A 90 -5.13 -26.34 -3.15
C THR A 90 -5.03 -27.54 -2.22
N GLU A 91 -6.01 -28.45 -2.22
CA GLU A 91 -5.93 -29.71 -1.45
C GLU A 91 -4.92 -30.69 -2.08
N GLU A 92 -4.88 -30.80 -3.41
CA GLU A 92 -3.85 -31.57 -4.12
C GLU A 92 -2.44 -30.99 -3.94
N LEU A 93 -2.31 -29.66 -3.99
CA LEU A 93 -1.04 -28.97 -3.73
C LEU A 93 -0.61 -29.10 -2.27
N SER A 94 -1.51 -28.98 -1.30
CA SER A 94 -1.19 -29.14 0.13
C SER A 94 -0.78 -30.58 0.46
N ALA A 95 -1.39 -31.57 -0.19
CA ALA A 95 -0.99 -32.97 -0.04
C ALA A 95 0.39 -33.25 -0.67
N ALA A 96 0.70 -32.62 -1.80
CA ALA A 96 2.01 -32.71 -2.46
C ALA A 96 3.11 -31.96 -1.68
N GLU A 97 2.79 -30.79 -1.12
CA GLU A 97 3.69 -29.98 -0.29
C GLU A 97 4.01 -30.69 1.03
N LEU A 98 3.01 -31.29 1.70
CA LEU A 98 3.23 -32.10 2.90
C LEU A 98 4.14 -33.32 2.62
N ALA A 99 4.04 -33.92 1.44
CA ALA A 99 4.93 -35.00 1.02
C ALA A 99 6.36 -34.51 0.71
N ALA A 100 6.49 -33.31 0.13
CA ALA A 100 7.79 -32.69 -0.15
C ALA A 100 8.49 -32.25 1.15
N ASP A 101 7.77 -31.69 2.11
CA ASP A 101 8.30 -31.28 3.43
C ASP A 101 8.81 -32.48 4.24
N GLN A 102 8.13 -33.63 4.16
CA GLN A 102 8.60 -34.86 4.80
C GLN A 102 9.92 -35.34 4.20
N HIS A 103 10.06 -35.28 2.87
CA HIS A 103 11.30 -35.64 2.19
C HIS A 103 12.44 -34.67 2.52
N LEU A 104 12.15 -33.37 2.55
CA LEU A 104 13.12 -32.33 2.89
C LEU A 104 13.60 -32.44 4.34
N ALA A 105 12.69 -32.77 5.27
CA ALA A 105 13.03 -32.99 6.68
C ALA A 105 13.93 -34.22 6.90
N GLU A 106 13.72 -35.30 6.13
CA GLU A 106 14.60 -36.46 6.12
C GLU A 106 16.00 -36.10 5.59
N GLU A 107 16.07 -35.37 4.46
CA GLU A 107 17.33 -34.96 3.83
C GLU A 107 18.13 -33.97 4.70
N LEU A 108 17.46 -33.01 5.35
CA LEU A 108 18.08 -32.09 6.32
C LEU A 108 18.55 -32.81 7.59
N GLY A 109 17.84 -33.84 8.04
CA GLY A 109 18.26 -34.68 9.16
C GLY A 109 19.59 -35.37 8.88
N ASP A 110 19.70 -35.99 7.71
CA ASP A 110 20.93 -36.66 7.26
C ASP A 110 22.11 -35.68 7.07
N GLN A 111 21.85 -34.48 6.54
CA GLN A 111 22.87 -33.44 6.41
C GLN A 111 23.32 -32.89 7.77
N LEU A 112 22.40 -32.68 8.70
CA LEU A 112 22.70 -32.16 10.04
C LEU A 112 23.56 -33.15 10.85
N ASP A 113 23.31 -34.44 10.72
CA ASP A 113 24.11 -35.47 11.38
C ASP A 113 25.50 -35.61 10.73
N SER A 114 25.62 -35.40 9.42
CA SER A 114 26.91 -35.29 8.73
C SER A 114 27.72 -34.10 9.26
N VAL A 115 27.10 -32.91 9.38
CA VAL A 115 27.75 -31.67 9.86
C VAL A 115 28.16 -31.78 11.33
N LYS A 116 27.33 -32.38 12.20
CA LYS A 116 27.69 -32.64 13.60
C LYS A 116 28.92 -33.54 13.73
N SER A 117 29.04 -34.55 12.87
CA SER A 117 30.22 -35.43 12.85
C SER A 117 31.51 -34.73 12.42
N GLU A 118 31.41 -33.63 11.66
CA GLU A 118 32.55 -32.78 11.31
C GLU A 118 32.83 -31.72 12.37
N ALA A 119 31.80 -31.18 13.03
CA ALA A 119 31.94 -30.19 14.10
C ALA A 119 32.66 -30.77 15.34
N ASP A 120 32.45 -32.05 15.67
CA ASP A 120 33.16 -32.75 16.75
C ASP A 120 34.68 -32.91 16.50
N LYS A 121 35.17 -32.60 15.28
CA LYS A 121 36.59 -32.64 14.92
C LYS A 121 37.32 -31.30 15.11
N PHE A 122 36.61 -30.22 15.45
CA PHE A 122 37.21 -28.91 15.70
C PHE A 122 37.40 -28.67 17.21
N GLU A 123 38.64 -28.41 17.64
CA GLU A 123 38.87 -27.94 19.00
C GLU A 123 38.28 -26.52 19.20
N PRO A 124 37.69 -26.23 20.37
CA PRO A 124 37.02 -24.96 20.61
C PRO A 124 38.01 -23.79 20.56
N PHE A 125 37.68 -22.79 19.75
CA PHE A 125 38.39 -21.52 19.67
C PHE A 125 38.46 -20.88 21.05
N LYS A 126 39.67 -20.49 21.47
CA LYS A 126 39.90 -19.74 22.70
C LYS A 126 39.27 -18.36 22.60
N ASP A 127 38.54 -17.96 23.64
CA ASP A 127 38.00 -16.62 23.84
C ASP A 127 39.09 -15.55 23.65
N ASP A 128 38.95 -14.73 22.62
CA ASP A 128 39.70 -13.47 22.47
C ASP A 128 38.75 -12.31 22.82
N PRO A 129 38.98 -11.57 23.93
CA PRO A 129 38.14 -10.45 24.32
C PRO A 129 38.51 -9.22 23.48
N SER A 130 38.00 -9.16 22.26
CA SER A 130 38.07 -7.94 21.46
C SER A 130 36.79 -7.09 21.62
N PRO A 131 36.92 -5.74 21.66
CA PRO A 131 35.83 -4.84 22.07
C PRO A 131 34.72 -4.78 21.02
N ILE A 132 33.49 -4.56 21.48
CA ILE A 132 32.31 -4.26 20.65
C ILE A 132 32.63 -3.05 19.75
N PRO A 133 32.61 -3.15 18.40
CA PRO A 133 32.80 -2.00 17.54
C PRO A 133 31.48 -1.28 17.22
N ASN A 134 31.61 0.03 17.05
CA ASN A 134 30.57 1.06 16.85
C ASN A 134 29.92 1.02 15.45
N SER A 135 28.95 1.92 15.26
CA SER A 135 28.04 2.22 14.13
C SER A 135 28.60 2.32 12.69
N GLU A 136 29.75 1.74 12.36
CA GLU A 136 30.27 1.74 10.99
C GLU A 136 29.75 0.52 10.21
N THR A 137 29.01 0.80 9.13
CA THR A 137 28.35 -0.12 8.18
C THR A 137 26.97 -0.67 8.59
N LEU A 138 25.91 0.01 8.14
CA LEU A 138 24.75 -0.73 7.61
C LEU A 138 25.31 -1.66 6.52
N HIS A 139 25.54 -2.93 6.87
CA HIS A 139 26.26 -3.89 6.03
C HIS A 139 25.73 -3.86 4.58
N GLY A 140 26.61 -3.46 3.65
CA GLY A 140 26.32 -3.49 2.21
C GLY A 140 25.51 -2.33 1.64
N VAL A 141 25.51 -1.14 2.26
CA VAL A 141 24.99 0.09 1.62
C VAL A 141 26.03 0.72 0.71
N HIS A 142 25.62 1.06 -0.51
CA HIS A 142 26.42 1.74 -1.53
C HIS A 142 26.16 3.27 -1.51
N PRO A 143 27.12 4.10 -1.02
CA PRO A 143 26.87 5.51 -0.75
C PRO A 143 27.10 6.43 -1.95
N GLU A 144 27.46 5.91 -3.12
CA GLU A 144 27.77 6.69 -4.32
C GLU A 144 26.62 7.65 -4.66
N GLN A 145 25.39 7.20 -4.44
CA GLN A 145 24.20 7.98 -4.72
C GLN A 145 23.99 9.12 -3.73
N PHE A 146 24.25 8.85 -2.46
CA PHE A 146 24.27 9.88 -1.43
C PHE A 146 25.32 10.94 -1.77
N GLU A 147 26.53 10.52 -2.16
CA GLU A 147 27.62 11.42 -2.52
C GLU A 147 27.26 12.34 -3.69
N HIS A 148 26.54 11.82 -4.69
CA HIS A 148 26.05 12.61 -5.80
C HIS A 148 25.04 13.68 -5.35
N VAL A 149 24.03 13.31 -4.55
CA VAL A 149 22.96 14.23 -4.11
C VAL A 149 23.47 15.25 -3.07
N TYR A 150 24.30 14.82 -2.14
CA TYR A 150 24.77 15.65 -1.02
C TYR A 150 26.11 16.36 -1.30
N GLY A 151 26.85 15.94 -2.33
CA GLY A 151 28.17 16.48 -2.66
C GLY A 151 29.26 16.13 -1.63
N ARG A 152 29.01 15.14 -0.77
CA ARG A 152 29.92 14.68 0.30
C ARG A 152 29.65 13.22 0.66
N ALA A 153 30.65 12.55 1.22
CA ALA A 153 30.48 11.23 1.83
C ALA A 153 29.54 11.28 3.05
N PRO A 154 28.88 10.17 3.41
CA PRO A 154 28.15 10.06 4.67
C PRO A 154 29.07 10.26 5.88
N GLN A 155 28.64 11.07 6.86
CA GLN A 155 29.44 11.41 8.05
C GLN A 155 28.69 11.19 9.37
N SER A 156 27.41 10.87 9.31
CA SER A 156 26.54 10.68 10.48
C SER A 156 25.58 9.51 10.26
N ASP A 157 24.95 9.03 11.34
CA ASP A 157 23.92 7.99 11.26
C ASP A 157 22.74 8.42 10.36
N ALA A 158 22.41 9.71 10.41
CA ALA A 158 21.40 10.32 9.53
C ALA A 158 21.81 10.22 8.05
N ASP A 159 23.08 10.53 7.74
CA ASP A 159 23.59 10.38 6.37
C ASP A 159 23.57 8.93 5.90
N TRP A 160 23.93 7.98 6.76
CA TRP A 160 23.88 6.57 6.42
C TRP A 160 22.46 6.05 6.20
N LYS A 161 21.47 6.58 6.92
CA LYS A 161 20.05 6.33 6.64
C LYS A 161 19.63 6.89 5.29
N MET A 162 20.08 8.10 4.95
CA MET A 162 19.83 8.70 3.64
C MET A 162 20.57 7.97 2.51
N ALA A 163 21.75 7.42 2.77
CA ALA A 163 22.43 6.55 1.82
C ALA A 163 21.67 5.24 1.59
N ALA A 164 21.11 4.64 2.65
CA ALA A 164 20.38 3.39 2.54
C ALA A 164 19.10 3.50 1.67
N ILE A 165 18.33 4.59 1.79
CA ILE A 165 17.15 4.82 0.94
C ILE A 165 17.54 5.02 -0.52
N MET A 166 18.69 5.67 -0.77
CA MET A 166 19.22 6.00 -2.11
C MET A 166 19.94 4.85 -2.81
N ASP A 167 20.39 3.84 -2.07
CA ASP A 167 21.11 2.70 -2.63
C ASP A 167 20.20 1.82 -3.51
N THR A 168 20.23 2.02 -4.83
CA THR A 168 19.39 1.27 -5.77
C THR A 168 19.69 -0.23 -5.80
N GLN A 169 20.79 -0.69 -5.18
CA GLN A 169 21.04 -2.12 -5.05
C GLN A 169 19.98 -2.77 -4.16
N SER A 170 19.36 -3.79 -4.73
CA SER A 170 18.45 -4.66 -3.99
C SER A 170 19.23 -5.72 -3.25
N MET A 171 18.71 -6.19 -2.11
CA MET A 171 19.24 -7.36 -1.43
C MET A 171 19.18 -8.58 -2.36
N VAL A 172 20.36 -9.13 -2.68
CA VAL A 172 20.51 -10.33 -3.51
C VAL A 172 19.73 -11.48 -2.88
N GLY A 173 18.89 -12.15 -3.67
CA GLY A 173 17.97 -13.19 -3.21
C GLY A 173 16.52 -12.72 -3.31
N ARG A 174 16.14 -11.69 -2.54
CA ARG A 174 14.74 -11.26 -2.45
C ARG A 174 14.18 -10.68 -3.74
N ASN A 175 14.97 -9.86 -4.45
CA ASN A 175 14.50 -9.14 -5.65
C ASN A 175 15.18 -9.62 -6.93
N HIS A 176 15.78 -10.82 -6.93
CA HIS A 176 16.46 -11.42 -8.10
C HIS A 176 17.47 -10.51 -8.83
N GLY A 177 18.10 -9.58 -8.10
CA GLY A 177 19.07 -8.64 -8.65
C GLY A 177 18.47 -7.47 -9.45
N VAL A 178 17.14 -7.35 -9.51
CA VAL A 178 16.48 -6.17 -10.09
C VAL A 178 16.69 -4.99 -9.15
N PRO A 179 17.26 -3.86 -9.62
CA PRO A 179 17.49 -2.70 -8.78
C PRO A 179 16.15 -2.05 -8.36
N ALA A 180 16.16 -1.37 -7.22
CA ALA A 180 15.05 -0.51 -6.84
C ALA A 180 15.02 0.76 -7.70
N ARG A 181 13.86 1.41 -7.75
CA ARG A 181 13.72 2.76 -8.30
C ARG A 181 13.74 3.77 -7.16
N VAL A 182 14.52 4.83 -7.34
CA VAL A 182 14.68 5.90 -6.37
C VAL A 182 14.50 7.22 -7.07
N ASP A 183 13.58 8.02 -6.57
CA ASP A 183 13.36 9.39 -7.01
C ASP A 183 13.74 10.36 -5.88
N VAL A 184 14.38 11.46 -6.24
CA VAL A 184 14.91 12.43 -5.27
C VAL A 184 14.44 13.84 -5.64
N GLY A 185 14.18 14.66 -4.62
CA GLY A 185 13.83 16.06 -4.79
C GLY A 185 14.37 16.93 -3.66
N ARG A 186 14.39 18.24 -3.89
CA ARG A 186 14.83 19.23 -2.90
C ARG A 186 13.66 20.03 -2.34
N ILE A 187 13.70 20.21 -1.03
CA ILE A 187 12.83 21.09 -0.26
C ILE A 187 13.70 22.17 0.41
N ASN A 188 13.08 23.21 0.95
CA ASN A 188 13.78 24.12 1.85
C ASN A 188 14.09 23.38 3.16
N PRO A 189 15.35 23.44 3.64
CA PRO A 189 15.70 22.88 4.94
C PRO A 189 14.87 23.50 6.08
N VAL A 190 14.54 22.69 7.08
CA VAL A 190 13.90 23.08 8.34
C VAL A 190 14.81 22.58 9.48
N PRO A 191 15.85 23.35 9.87
CA PRO A 191 16.85 22.88 10.82
C PRO A 191 16.29 22.49 12.19
N GLY A 192 16.88 21.46 12.78
CA GLY A 192 16.48 20.90 14.09
C GLY A 192 15.30 19.94 14.03
N GLN A 193 14.89 19.46 12.85
CA GLN A 193 13.79 18.51 12.68
C GLN A 193 14.27 17.10 12.32
N GLY A 194 15.55 16.94 11.98
CA GLY A 194 16.16 15.66 11.68
C GLY A 194 15.56 14.99 10.43
N ILE A 195 15.40 13.67 10.49
CA ILE A 195 14.85 12.86 9.39
C ILE A 195 13.49 12.30 9.79
N VAL A 196 12.52 12.33 8.87
CA VAL A 196 11.29 11.54 8.97
C VAL A 196 11.38 10.38 7.98
N ARG A 197 11.15 9.15 8.47
CA ARG A 197 11.17 7.93 7.67
C ARG A 197 9.78 7.33 7.64
N VAL A 198 9.30 7.07 6.42
CA VAL A 198 8.04 6.41 6.13
C VAL A 198 8.35 5.06 5.48
N GLY A 199 7.76 3.99 5.99
CA GLY A 199 7.87 2.64 5.44
C GLY A 199 6.49 2.05 5.16
N LEU A 200 6.31 1.51 3.96
CA LEU A 200 5.12 0.77 3.54
C LEU A 200 5.51 -0.69 3.32
N TYR A 201 4.84 -1.62 4.01
CA TYR A 201 5.20 -3.04 3.98
C TYR A 201 4.00 -3.98 4.11
N ILE A 202 4.12 -5.13 3.46
CA ILE A 202 3.15 -6.21 3.48
C ILE A 202 3.55 -7.20 4.58
N PRO A 203 2.75 -7.37 5.65
CA PRO A 203 3.11 -8.27 6.75
C PRO A 203 3.17 -9.75 6.35
N ALA A 204 2.37 -10.14 5.36
CA ALA A 204 2.27 -11.51 4.86
C ALA A 204 3.53 -11.93 4.10
N THR A 205 3.74 -13.25 3.98
CA THR A 205 4.79 -13.83 3.12
C THR A 205 4.43 -13.71 1.64
N ASP A 206 3.16 -13.90 1.30
CA ASP A 206 2.59 -13.75 -0.03
C ASP A 206 1.16 -13.23 0.05
N VAL A 207 0.70 -12.56 -1.01
CA VAL A 207 -0.64 -12.04 -1.14
C VAL A 207 -1.23 -12.28 -2.51
N LEU A 208 -2.55 -12.30 -2.57
CA LEU A 208 -3.33 -12.62 -3.75
C LEU A 208 -2.99 -11.64 -4.88
N ASN A 209 -2.42 -12.20 -5.93
CA ASN A 209 -2.24 -11.64 -7.26
C ASN A 209 -2.31 -12.82 -8.25
N MET A 210 -2.22 -12.59 -9.56
CA MET A 210 -2.27 -13.67 -10.57
C MET A 210 -0.97 -13.74 -11.38
N PRO A 211 0.06 -14.51 -10.95
CA PRO A 211 0.17 -15.30 -9.70
C PRO A 211 0.44 -14.42 -8.45
N ASN A 212 0.37 -15.01 -7.25
CA ASN A 212 0.55 -14.28 -5.98
C ASN A 212 1.88 -13.50 -5.92
N ASP A 213 1.85 -12.34 -5.29
CA ASP A 213 3.05 -11.54 -5.02
C ASP A 213 3.63 -11.88 -3.65
N LEU A 214 4.95 -11.86 -3.54
CA LEU A 214 5.67 -11.98 -2.28
C LEU A 214 5.54 -10.68 -1.47
N GLY A 215 5.10 -10.81 -0.23
CA GLY A 215 5.07 -9.74 0.76
C GLY A 215 6.44 -9.49 1.39
N ASP A 216 6.46 -8.79 2.51
CA ASP A 216 7.69 -8.45 3.25
C ASP A 216 7.94 -9.37 4.44
N ALA A 217 6.95 -10.19 4.83
CA ALA A 217 7.05 -11.14 5.93
C ALA A 217 7.60 -10.52 7.24
N ARG A 218 7.21 -9.26 7.53
CA ARG A 218 7.74 -8.50 8.66
C ARG A 218 6.65 -7.69 9.37
N GLY A 219 6.94 -7.32 10.62
CA GLY A 219 6.17 -6.32 11.36
C GLY A 219 6.85 -4.95 11.36
N PRO A 220 6.35 -3.99 12.17
CA PRO A 220 6.96 -2.69 12.33
C PRO A 220 8.32 -2.83 13.00
N LYS A 221 9.30 -2.05 12.54
CA LYS A 221 10.68 -2.11 13.00
C LYS A 221 11.24 -0.69 13.04
N GLU A 222 11.56 -0.22 14.24
CA GLU A 222 12.01 1.16 14.47
C GLU A 222 13.20 1.55 13.59
N GLN A 223 14.16 0.64 13.42
CA GLN A 223 15.30 0.77 12.53
C GLN A 223 15.13 -0.15 11.30
N PHE A 224 14.01 -0.04 10.59
CA PHE A 224 13.80 -0.79 9.35
C PHE A 224 14.81 -0.37 8.27
N ASP A 225 15.26 -1.33 7.47
CA ASP A 225 16.04 -1.07 6.27
C ASP A 225 15.08 -0.76 5.12
N PRO A 226 15.23 0.36 4.38
CA PRO A 226 14.35 0.69 3.26
C PRO A 226 14.40 -0.34 2.13
N ARG A 227 15.41 -1.22 2.09
CA ARG A 227 15.53 -2.34 1.15
C ARG A 227 14.66 -3.54 1.55
N GLU A 228 14.11 -3.55 2.76
CA GLU A 228 13.23 -4.60 3.31
C GLU A 228 11.74 -4.23 3.25
N THR A 229 11.37 -3.14 2.58
CA THR A 229 9.99 -2.61 2.47
C THR A 229 9.47 -2.67 1.02
N ARG A 230 8.20 -2.37 0.76
CA ARG A 230 7.70 -2.16 -0.62
C ARG A 230 8.05 -0.78 -1.12
N VAL A 231 7.68 0.22 -0.32
CA VAL A 231 7.90 1.63 -0.61
C VAL A 231 8.45 2.29 0.64
N SER A 232 9.34 3.26 0.46
CA SER A 232 9.84 4.07 1.56
C SER A 232 10.00 5.52 1.14
N LEU A 233 9.71 6.45 2.05
CA LEU A 233 9.92 7.88 1.83
C LEU A 233 10.72 8.46 3.00
N TYR A 234 11.88 9.04 2.71
CA TYR A 234 12.75 9.65 3.71
C TYR A 234 12.82 11.15 3.44
N ILE A 235 12.59 11.94 4.49
CA ILE A 235 12.59 13.40 4.45
C ILE A 235 13.70 13.86 5.40
N ASP A 236 14.78 14.38 4.83
CA ASP A 236 15.86 15.02 5.55
C ASP A 236 15.61 16.53 5.62
N TYR A 237 15.04 16.97 6.74
CA TYR A 237 14.78 18.39 6.96
C TYR A 237 16.06 19.19 7.20
N GLU A 238 17.15 18.57 7.65
CA GLU A 238 18.42 19.29 7.90
C GLU A 238 19.08 19.72 6.59
N ASN A 239 19.07 18.84 5.58
CA ASN A 239 19.72 19.08 4.29
C ASN A 239 18.74 19.40 3.16
N GLY A 240 17.43 19.37 3.43
CA GLY A 240 16.39 19.72 2.47
C GLY A 240 16.25 18.71 1.34
N VAL A 241 16.28 17.41 1.66
CA VAL A 241 16.21 16.32 0.68
C VAL A 241 15.01 15.43 0.97
N VAL A 242 14.28 15.06 -0.08
CA VAL A 242 13.25 14.02 -0.02
C VAL A 242 13.64 12.92 -0.99
N ALA A 243 13.63 11.68 -0.51
CA ALA A 243 13.89 10.50 -1.33
C ALA A 243 12.71 9.53 -1.21
N ALA A 244 12.22 9.07 -2.35
CA ALA A 244 11.23 8.01 -2.45
C ALA A 244 11.85 6.79 -3.12
N ARG A 245 11.64 5.61 -2.53
CA ARG A 245 12.14 4.34 -3.03
C ARG A 245 10.97 3.39 -3.26
N GLN A 246 10.96 2.75 -4.42
CA GLN A 246 10.12 1.58 -4.69
C GLN A 246 11.00 0.36 -4.95
N ASN A 247 10.85 -0.66 -4.11
CA ASN A 247 11.50 -1.94 -4.32
C ASN A 247 10.71 -2.79 -5.34
N PRO A 248 11.39 -3.71 -6.05
CA PRO A 248 10.72 -4.60 -6.99
C PRO A 248 9.59 -5.43 -6.37
N SER A 249 8.52 -5.60 -7.14
CA SER A 249 7.53 -6.65 -6.93
C SER A 249 8.07 -7.96 -7.45
N VAL A 250 7.83 -9.03 -6.69
CA VAL A 250 8.28 -10.39 -7.03
C VAL A 250 7.10 -11.31 -6.82
N ASP A 251 6.76 -12.12 -7.81
CA ASP A 251 5.73 -13.13 -7.63
C ASP A 251 6.29 -14.48 -7.15
N ILE A 252 5.40 -15.39 -6.75
CA ILE A 252 5.76 -16.74 -6.29
C ILE A 252 6.43 -17.61 -7.36
N GLN A 253 6.38 -17.21 -8.63
CA GLN A 253 7.07 -17.88 -9.74
C GLN A 253 8.44 -17.27 -10.00
N GLY A 254 8.77 -16.18 -9.32
CA GLY A 254 10.02 -15.46 -9.41
C GLY A 254 10.09 -14.42 -10.52
N ASN A 255 8.96 -14.08 -11.16
CA ASN A 255 8.92 -12.91 -12.03
C ASN A 255 9.13 -11.66 -11.18
N THR A 256 9.98 -10.76 -11.65
CA THR A 256 10.36 -9.57 -10.89
C THR A 256 10.26 -8.34 -11.77
N GLN A 257 9.51 -7.34 -11.32
CA GLN A 257 9.36 -6.07 -12.02
C GLN A 257 9.36 -4.92 -11.03
N VAL A 258 9.83 -3.77 -11.50
CA VAL A 258 9.82 -2.52 -10.76
C VAL A 258 9.38 -1.40 -11.69
N GLN A 259 8.65 -0.44 -11.14
CA GLN A 259 8.29 0.79 -11.82
C GLN A 259 8.75 1.98 -10.98
N ASP A 260 8.80 3.15 -11.61
CA ASP A 260 9.13 4.38 -10.91
C ASP A 260 7.96 4.75 -9.97
N PRO A 261 8.24 5.13 -8.71
CA PRO A 261 7.19 5.61 -7.82
C PRO A 261 6.63 6.92 -8.35
N THR A 262 5.32 7.15 -8.21
CA THR A 262 4.77 8.49 -8.46
C THR A 262 4.64 9.22 -7.14
N VAL A 263 5.51 10.20 -6.89
CA VAL A 263 5.47 11.00 -5.66
C VAL A 263 5.46 12.48 -5.99
N ASN A 264 4.47 13.19 -5.46
CA ASN A 264 4.36 14.64 -5.53
C ASN A 264 4.60 15.22 -4.14
N VAL A 265 5.53 16.16 -4.04
CA VAL A 265 5.88 16.85 -2.80
C VAL A 265 5.58 18.32 -2.97
N SER A 266 4.93 18.93 -1.99
CA SER A 266 4.77 20.38 -1.89
C SER A 266 5.16 20.85 -0.49
N GLN A 267 5.77 22.03 -0.40
CA GLN A 267 6.22 22.59 0.87
C GLN A 267 5.69 24.01 1.06
N THR A 268 5.19 24.29 2.24
CA THR A 268 4.83 25.65 2.65
C THR A 268 6.03 26.42 3.20
N ALA A 269 5.95 27.76 3.24
CA ALA A 269 7.04 28.59 3.80
C ALA A 269 7.36 28.32 5.27
N ASP A 270 6.40 27.79 6.04
CA ASP A 270 6.59 27.35 7.44
C ASP A 270 7.15 25.91 7.56
N GLY A 271 7.52 25.29 6.44
CA GLY A 271 8.23 24.01 6.42
C GLY A 271 7.34 22.77 6.45
N ARG A 272 6.01 22.91 6.41
CA ARG A 272 5.10 21.77 6.31
C ARG A 272 5.19 21.14 4.93
N LEU A 273 5.16 19.81 4.89
CA LEU A 273 5.19 19.05 3.65
C LEU A 273 3.89 18.31 3.44
N ARG A 274 3.37 18.36 2.22
CA ARG A 274 2.37 17.41 1.74
C ARG A 274 3.03 16.49 0.72
N ILE A 275 2.87 15.19 0.95
CA ILE A 275 3.43 14.14 0.12
C ILE A 275 2.29 13.27 -0.37
N GLN A 276 2.07 13.28 -1.67
CA GLN A 276 1.10 12.43 -2.34
C GLN A 276 1.85 11.35 -3.08
N TYR A 277 1.57 10.09 -2.78
CA TYR A 277 2.23 8.96 -3.42
C TYR A 277 1.21 8.04 -4.08
N ASP A 278 1.62 7.46 -5.20
CA ASP A 278 0.97 6.33 -5.87
C ASP A 278 2.07 5.37 -6.31
N ALA A 279 2.04 4.17 -5.74
CA ALA A 279 2.89 3.07 -6.10
C ALA A 279 2.02 1.94 -6.62
N THR A 280 2.07 1.73 -7.94
CA THR A 280 1.37 0.63 -8.59
C THR A 280 2.26 -0.62 -8.57
N ASN A 281 1.61 -1.79 -8.52
CA ASN A 281 2.29 -3.06 -8.69
C ASN A 281 2.45 -3.38 -10.19
N PRO A 282 3.67 -3.43 -10.74
CA PRO A 282 3.88 -3.70 -12.17
C PRO A 282 3.54 -5.15 -12.58
N LEU A 283 3.40 -6.06 -11.62
CA LEU A 283 2.97 -7.44 -11.84
C LEU A 283 1.45 -7.60 -11.74
N ALA A 284 0.69 -6.54 -11.45
CA ALA A 284 -0.75 -6.63 -11.36
C ALA A 284 -1.36 -6.90 -12.75
N PRO A 285 -2.45 -7.68 -12.83
CA PRO A 285 -3.12 -7.92 -14.10
C PRO A 285 -3.77 -6.62 -14.60
N SER A 286 -3.89 -6.47 -15.93
CA SER A 286 -4.44 -5.25 -16.57
C SER A 286 -5.77 -4.75 -15.98
N PRO A 287 -6.74 -5.61 -15.58
CA PRO A 287 -7.95 -5.15 -14.91
C PRO A 287 -7.69 -4.38 -13.61
N SER A 288 -6.70 -4.78 -12.80
CA SER A 288 -6.34 -4.06 -11.56
C SER A 288 -5.83 -2.65 -11.84
N HIS A 289 -5.01 -2.50 -12.89
CA HIS A 289 -4.56 -1.19 -13.36
C HIS A 289 -5.73 -0.34 -13.89
N ALA A 290 -6.66 -0.95 -14.63
CA ALA A 290 -7.84 -0.26 -15.16
C ALA A 290 -8.81 0.21 -14.06
N LEU A 291 -8.87 -0.53 -12.94
CA LEU A 291 -9.62 -0.18 -11.74
C LEU A 291 -8.88 0.81 -10.82
N GLY A 292 -7.65 1.20 -11.16
CA GLY A 292 -6.86 2.15 -10.37
C GLY A 292 -6.45 1.61 -9.00
N LEU A 293 -6.34 0.28 -8.84
CA LEU A 293 -5.89 -0.31 -7.58
C LEU A 293 -4.39 -0.07 -7.43
N SER A 294 -4.03 0.85 -6.55
CA SER A 294 -2.65 1.22 -6.24
C SER A 294 -2.44 1.41 -4.75
N VAL A 295 -1.19 1.32 -4.32
CA VAL A 295 -0.79 1.72 -2.98
C VAL A 295 -0.61 3.23 -3.01
N ASN A 296 -1.60 3.96 -2.51
CA ASN A 296 -1.62 5.41 -2.58
C ASN A 296 -1.98 6.07 -1.24
N GLY A 297 -1.66 7.36 -1.15
CA GLY A 297 -1.96 8.16 0.03
C GLY A 297 -1.50 9.60 -0.08
N ASP A 298 -1.98 10.40 0.86
CA ASP A 298 -1.70 11.82 1.02
C ASP A 298 -1.29 12.05 2.49
N ILE A 299 -0.01 12.36 2.71
CA ILE A 299 0.58 12.55 4.03
C ILE A 299 0.95 14.00 4.19
N MET A 300 0.46 14.64 5.25
CA MET A 300 0.91 15.95 5.70
C MET A 300 1.86 15.77 6.89
N LEU A 301 3.09 16.26 6.74
CA LEU A 301 4.09 16.33 7.80
C LEU A 301 4.20 17.78 8.27
N THR A 302 3.87 18.01 9.53
CA THR A 302 4.02 19.31 10.18
C THR A 302 5.17 19.25 11.19
N PRO A 303 6.33 19.84 10.89
CA PRO A 303 7.42 19.87 11.86
C PRO A 303 7.04 20.69 13.09
N THR A 304 7.30 20.17 14.30
CA THR A 304 7.02 20.90 15.55
C THR A 304 8.21 20.84 16.51
N ALA A 305 8.11 21.58 17.62
CA ALA A 305 9.12 21.51 18.67
C ALA A 305 9.20 20.12 19.33
N ASN A 306 8.09 19.38 19.38
CA ASN A 306 7.97 18.09 20.08
C ASN A 306 8.07 16.87 19.15
N GLY A 307 8.32 17.11 17.86
CA GLY A 307 8.38 16.08 16.83
C GLY A 307 7.46 16.38 15.65
N VAL A 308 7.48 15.52 14.64
CA VAL A 308 6.62 15.66 13.47
C VAL A 308 5.18 15.30 13.84
N HIS A 309 4.26 16.21 13.52
CA HIS A 309 2.84 15.93 13.55
C HIS A 309 2.39 15.41 12.18
N ILE A 310 1.53 14.40 12.16
CA ILE A 310 1.13 13.68 10.95
C ILE A 310 -0.38 13.76 10.79
N ASP A 311 -0.83 14.26 9.65
CA ASP A 311 -2.22 14.24 9.20
C ASP A 311 -2.30 13.68 7.78
N GLY A 312 -3.51 13.44 7.28
CA GLY A 312 -3.73 13.05 5.89
C GLY A 312 -4.69 11.88 5.74
N GLN A 313 -4.59 11.17 4.63
CA GLN A 313 -5.40 10.00 4.31
C GLN A 313 -4.56 9.00 3.52
N VAL A 314 -4.49 7.76 3.99
CA VAL A 314 -3.70 6.69 3.37
C VAL A 314 -4.55 5.45 3.16
N GLY A 315 -4.16 4.61 2.19
CA GLY A 315 -4.84 3.33 1.96
C GLY A 315 -4.83 2.43 3.20
N ASN A 316 -5.82 1.56 3.32
CA ASN A 316 -5.87 0.49 4.33
C ASN A 316 -4.92 -0.67 4.00
N TYR A 317 -4.21 -0.59 2.88
CA TYR A 317 -3.21 -1.55 2.48
C TYR A 317 -2.10 -0.88 1.66
N PRO A 318 -0.80 -1.20 1.91
CA PRO A 318 -0.27 -2.15 2.87
C PRO A 318 -0.14 -1.52 4.28
N SER A 319 0.64 -2.12 5.19
CA SER A 319 0.94 -1.52 6.49
C SER A 319 1.81 -0.27 6.34
N LEU A 320 1.71 0.65 7.31
CA LEU A 320 2.42 1.93 7.33
C LEU A 320 3.14 2.10 8.68
N GLU A 321 4.42 2.45 8.63
CA GLU A 321 5.20 2.87 9.81
C GLU A 321 5.91 4.21 9.54
N ILE A 322 5.87 5.11 10.52
CA ILE A 322 6.50 6.43 10.44
C ILE A 322 7.29 6.68 11.71
N TYR A 323 8.57 7.01 11.55
CA TYR A 323 9.47 7.39 12.65
C TYR A 323 10.15 8.71 12.35
N GLN A 324 10.51 9.44 13.39
CA GLN A 324 11.37 10.61 13.31
C GLN A 324 12.69 10.34 14.03
N ASP A 325 13.80 10.54 13.34
CA ASP A 325 15.14 10.58 13.90
C ASP A 325 15.55 12.03 14.15
N ARG A 326 15.66 12.43 15.41
CA ARG A 326 16.00 13.80 15.81
C ARG A 326 16.86 13.78 17.06
N ASP A 327 17.94 14.57 17.06
CA ASP A 327 18.85 14.71 18.20
C ASP A 327 19.38 13.35 18.73
N GLY A 328 19.65 12.42 17.81
CA GLY A 328 20.11 11.06 18.14
C GLY A 328 19.04 10.13 18.72
N THR A 329 17.78 10.56 18.77
CA THR A 329 16.64 9.78 19.25
C THR A 329 15.72 9.44 18.09
N THR A 330 15.32 8.17 17.99
CA THR A 330 14.25 7.74 17.09
C THR A 330 12.94 7.69 17.87
N THR A 331 11.91 8.37 17.36
CA THR A 331 10.58 8.41 17.96
C THR A 331 9.56 7.84 16.98
N PRO A 332 8.71 6.86 17.37
CA PRO A 332 7.59 6.45 16.55
C PRO A 332 6.59 7.60 16.45
N ALA A 333 6.23 7.98 15.22
CA ALA A 333 5.29 9.06 14.97
C ALA A 333 3.91 8.51 14.55
N TYR A 334 3.87 7.40 13.81
CA TYR A 334 2.64 6.71 13.44
C TYR A 334 2.92 5.24 13.10
N ASN A 335 1.99 4.35 13.45
CA ASN A 335 2.03 2.94 13.02
C ASN A 335 0.62 2.43 12.75
N TYR A 336 0.46 1.79 11.60
CA TYR A 336 -0.74 1.07 11.17
C TYR A 336 -0.32 -0.29 10.61
N GLU A 337 -0.93 -1.36 11.12
CA GLU A 337 -0.75 -2.71 10.62
C GLU A 337 -2.00 -3.11 9.83
N ALA A 338 -1.81 -3.35 8.53
CA ALA A 338 -2.84 -3.89 7.65
C ALA A 338 -3.03 -5.40 7.88
N SER A 339 -4.04 -5.99 7.23
CA SER A 339 -4.29 -7.43 7.25
C SER A 339 -3.05 -8.22 6.81
N GLY A 340 -2.65 -9.20 7.61
CA GLY A 340 -1.63 -10.20 7.26
C GLY A 340 -2.18 -11.37 6.44
N SER A 341 -3.45 -11.30 6.01
CA SER A 341 -4.09 -12.29 5.15
C SER A 341 -3.54 -12.25 3.73
N LYS A 342 -3.57 -13.39 3.03
CA LYS A 342 -3.33 -13.44 1.59
C LYS A 342 -4.29 -12.54 0.82
N LEU A 343 -5.53 -12.35 1.32
CA LEU A 343 -6.54 -11.50 0.70
C LEU A 343 -6.40 -10.01 1.07
N GLY A 344 -5.38 -9.63 1.85
CA GLY A 344 -5.19 -8.26 2.34
C GLY A 344 -5.32 -7.16 1.25
N PRO A 345 -4.75 -7.33 0.03
CA PRO A 345 -4.94 -6.37 -1.04
C PRO A 345 -6.41 -6.17 -1.45
N VAL A 346 -7.19 -7.24 -1.57
CA VAL A 346 -8.62 -7.19 -1.94
C VAL A 346 -9.44 -6.55 -0.82
N GLU A 347 -9.07 -6.82 0.43
CA GLU A 347 -9.74 -6.30 1.62
C GLU A 347 -9.48 -4.80 1.84
N GLY A 348 -8.36 -4.25 1.34
CA GLY A 348 -7.89 -2.93 1.78
C GLY A 348 -7.39 -1.95 0.72
N LEU A 349 -7.11 -2.34 -0.53
CA LEU A 349 -6.56 -1.40 -1.54
C LEU A 349 -7.56 -0.33 -1.99
N GLN A 350 -8.86 -0.61 -1.93
CA GLN A 350 -9.92 0.33 -2.33
C GLN A 350 -10.31 1.31 -1.22
N ASP A 351 -9.91 1.03 0.02
CA ASP A 351 -10.34 1.77 1.20
C ASP A 351 -9.19 2.59 1.78
N HIS A 352 -9.53 3.67 2.48
CA HIS A 352 -8.57 4.57 3.11
C HIS A 352 -8.98 4.91 4.53
N HIS A 353 -8.01 5.25 5.37
CA HIS A 353 -8.22 5.79 6.71
C HIS A 353 -7.50 7.13 6.90
N PRO A 354 -8.02 8.01 7.78
CA PRO A 354 -7.33 9.24 8.12
C PRO A 354 -6.07 8.97 8.95
N LEU A 355 -5.05 9.80 8.76
CA LEU A 355 -3.92 9.94 9.68
C LEU A 355 -4.21 11.07 10.68
N GLY A 356 -3.73 10.94 11.91
CA GLY A 356 -3.91 11.95 12.96
C GLY A 356 -5.24 11.81 13.73
N THR A 357 -5.51 12.71 14.68
CA THR A 357 -6.70 12.62 15.55
C THR A 357 -7.99 12.96 14.79
N GLY A 358 -8.55 11.98 14.10
CA GLY A 358 -9.78 12.09 13.34
C GLY A 358 -10.59 10.79 13.33
N ASN A 359 -11.04 10.37 14.52
CA ASN A 359 -11.93 9.23 14.80
C ASN A 359 -11.33 7.82 14.66
N ALA A 360 -10.84 7.29 15.77
CA ALA A 360 -10.66 5.84 16.03
C ALA A 360 -11.96 5.00 15.97
N SER A 361 -13.03 5.53 15.36
CA SER A 361 -14.37 4.93 15.27
C SER A 361 -14.84 4.68 13.83
N ALA A 362 -13.97 4.80 12.82
CA ALA A 362 -14.34 4.59 11.43
C ALA A 362 -13.45 3.60 10.67
N VAL A 363 -12.86 2.62 11.35
CA VAL A 363 -12.33 1.42 10.68
C VAL A 363 -13.50 0.43 10.52
N PRO A 364 -13.94 0.09 9.29
CA PRO A 364 -14.86 -1.01 9.10
C PRO A 364 -14.20 -2.28 9.64
N ASN A 365 -14.87 -2.90 10.61
CA ASN A 365 -14.41 -4.07 11.33
C ASN A 365 -14.36 -5.27 10.37
N VAL A 366 -13.21 -5.53 9.74
CA VAL A 366 -12.94 -6.77 8.99
C VAL A 366 -12.07 -7.67 9.86
N GLY A 367 -12.68 -8.72 10.41
CA GLY A 367 -12.02 -9.98 10.77
C GLY A 367 -10.89 -9.97 11.81
N THR A 368 -11.24 -10.03 13.10
CA THR A 368 -10.44 -10.61 14.20
C THR A 368 -9.05 -10.01 14.54
N ALA A 369 -8.98 -8.70 14.72
CA ALA A 369 -8.30 -8.02 15.85
C ALA A 369 -8.59 -6.51 15.71
N PRO A 370 -8.91 -5.75 16.79
CA PRO A 370 -9.02 -4.30 16.67
C PRO A 370 -7.66 -3.74 16.22
N PRO A 371 -7.63 -2.83 15.22
CA PRO A 371 -6.39 -2.18 14.77
C PRO A 371 -5.71 -1.51 15.98
N ARG A 372 -4.42 -1.78 16.15
CA ARG A 372 -3.61 -1.12 17.17
C ARG A 372 -3.00 0.14 16.57
N GLU A 373 -3.79 1.21 16.54
CA GLU A 373 -3.26 2.54 16.29
C GLU A 373 -2.46 2.96 17.53
N TYR A 374 -1.14 3.13 17.40
CA TYR A 374 -0.29 3.69 18.45
C TYR A 374 0.20 5.07 18.01
N GLN A 375 -0.31 6.11 18.65
CA GLN A 375 0.27 7.45 18.65
C GLN A 375 0.80 7.73 20.05
N PRO A 376 2.10 8.03 20.25
CA PRO A 376 2.57 8.55 21.52
C PRO A 376 1.94 9.93 21.76
N GLY A 377 1.24 10.07 22.89
CA GLY A 377 0.34 11.18 23.17
C GLY A 377 0.97 12.57 23.04
N VAL A 378 0.51 13.32 22.06
CA VAL A 378 0.66 14.78 21.98
C VAL A 378 -0.73 15.39 21.98
N GLN A 379 -1.20 15.82 23.15
CA GLN A 379 -2.34 16.70 23.25
C GLN A 379 -1.88 18.08 22.76
N TRP A 380 -2.51 18.56 21.69
CA TRP A 380 -2.16 19.80 21.04
C TRP A 380 -2.87 21.00 21.71
N ASP A 381 -2.12 22.02 22.10
CA ASP A 381 -2.61 23.27 22.72
C ASP A 381 -2.50 24.50 21.76
N GLY A 382 -2.42 24.27 20.45
CA GLY A 382 -2.38 25.33 19.42
C GLY A 382 -3.78 25.86 19.03
N PRO A 383 -3.88 26.88 18.15
CA PRO A 383 -5.17 27.40 17.68
C PRO A 383 -5.84 26.42 16.71
N GLY A 384 -6.83 25.66 17.20
CA GLY A 384 -7.62 24.61 16.51
C GLY A 384 -7.74 24.74 15.01
N ILE A 385 -7.03 23.91 14.22
CA ILE A 385 -7.62 23.45 12.97
C ILE A 385 -8.58 22.34 13.39
N GLN A 386 -9.88 22.64 13.32
CA GLN A 386 -10.91 21.67 13.62
C GLN A 386 -10.76 20.49 12.65
N SER A 387 -10.75 19.26 13.17
CA SER A 387 -10.58 17.98 12.45
C SER A 387 -11.66 17.65 11.40
N HIS A 388 -12.49 18.64 11.04
CA HIS A 388 -13.51 18.59 9.99
C HIS A 388 -13.27 19.60 8.86
N GLN A 389 -12.15 20.32 8.87
CA GLN A 389 -11.78 21.17 7.75
C GLN A 389 -11.01 20.34 6.74
N THR A 390 -11.47 20.38 5.47
CA THR A 390 -10.68 19.97 4.32
C THR A 390 -9.26 20.53 4.50
N PRO A 391 -8.20 19.71 4.36
CA PRO A 391 -6.83 20.19 4.49
C PRO A 391 -6.68 21.48 3.68
N PRO A 392 -6.10 22.55 4.25
CA PRO A 392 -5.95 23.80 3.53
C PRO A 392 -5.25 23.51 2.20
N GLU A 393 -5.85 23.96 1.11
CA GLU A 393 -5.31 23.78 -0.23
C GLU A 393 -3.92 24.42 -0.26
N LEU A 394 -2.87 23.58 -0.28
CA LEU A 394 -1.51 24.09 -0.38
C LEU A 394 -1.33 24.74 -1.75
N PRO A 395 -0.67 25.90 -1.84
CA PRO A 395 -0.43 26.55 -3.11
C PRO A 395 0.48 25.70 -4.02
N VAL A 396 0.31 25.95 -5.33
CA VAL A 396 0.50 25.05 -6.48
C VAL A 396 1.97 24.73 -6.85
N GLU A 397 2.96 25.09 -6.04
CA GLU A 397 4.33 24.59 -6.27
C GLU A 397 4.48 23.21 -5.64
N SER A 398 4.06 22.20 -6.40
CA SER A 398 4.44 20.82 -6.22
C SER A 398 5.62 20.48 -7.13
N MET A 399 6.55 19.68 -6.61
CA MET A 399 7.48 18.94 -7.45
C MET A 399 6.98 17.51 -7.56
N LYS A 400 6.96 16.99 -8.79
CA LYS A 400 7.00 15.55 -8.98
C LYS A 400 8.45 15.13 -8.73
N LEU A 401 8.66 14.10 -7.91
CA LEU A 401 9.98 13.50 -7.81
C LEU A 401 10.29 12.84 -9.17
N GLU A 402 11.54 12.94 -9.59
CA GLU A 402 12.00 12.39 -10.86
C GLU A 402 13.13 11.40 -10.59
N PRO A 403 13.36 10.45 -11.52
CA PRO A 403 14.49 9.55 -11.44
C PRO A 403 15.78 10.33 -11.24
N GLU A 404 16.60 9.81 -10.34
CA GLU A 404 17.81 10.48 -9.91
C GLU A 404 18.88 10.61 -11.02
N ASP A 405 18.86 9.74 -12.05
CA ASP A 405 19.69 9.85 -13.28
C ASP A 405 19.49 11.17 -14.07
N SER A 406 18.57 12.04 -13.66
CA SER A 406 18.41 13.37 -14.23
C SER A 406 19.51 14.31 -13.72
N ASP A 407 20.28 14.91 -14.64
CA ASP A 407 21.35 15.91 -14.35
C ASP A 407 20.88 17.14 -13.54
N ASN A 408 19.59 17.26 -13.20
CA ASN A 408 19.00 18.33 -12.41
C ASN A 408 17.97 17.78 -11.43
N VAL A 409 18.36 17.55 -10.17
CA VAL A 409 17.41 17.23 -9.09
C VAL A 409 16.40 18.38 -8.95
N PRO A 410 15.09 18.12 -9.08
CA PRO A 410 14.06 19.16 -8.99
C PRO A 410 14.06 19.83 -7.61
N SER A 411 13.76 21.13 -7.58
CA SER A 411 13.72 21.95 -6.36
C SER A 411 12.44 22.76 -6.29
N ILE A 412 11.86 22.84 -5.09
CA ILE A 412 10.70 23.69 -4.79
C ILE A 412 11.15 25.10 -4.39
N ASN A 413 10.50 26.15 -4.90
CA ASN A 413 10.61 27.47 -4.29
C ASN A 413 9.53 27.63 -3.21
N PRO A 414 9.85 28.17 -2.03
CA PRO A 414 8.85 28.34 -0.99
C PRO A 414 7.77 29.33 -1.44
N VAL A 415 6.50 28.95 -1.31
CA VAL A 415 5.40 29.88 -1.58
C VAL A 415 5.28 30.87 -0.43
N ALA A 416 5.43 32.15 -0.73
CA ALA A 416 5.25 33.23 0.25
C ALA A 416 3.86 33.16 0.90
N PRO A 417 3.74 33.42 2.22
CA PRO A 417 2.44 33.40 2.89
C PRO A 417 1.48 34.36 2.18
N SER A 418 0.28 33.86 1.84
CA SER A 418 -0.81 34.72 1.36
C SER A 418 -1.13 35.74 2.44
N VAL A 419 -0.78 37.00 2.21
CA VAL A 419 -1.07 38.11 3.12
C VAL A 419 -2.60 38.13 3.32
N PRO A 420 -3.10 37.99 4.55
CA PRO A 420 -4.55 38.08 4.79
C PRO A 420 -5.02 39.47 4.33
N PRO A 421 -6.22 39.58 3.73
CA PRO A 421 -6.73 40.87 3.29
C PRO A 421 -6.73 41.83 4.47
N ALA A 422 -6.10 42.99 4.28
CA ALA A 422 -6.07 44.04 5.27
C ALA A 422 -7.51 44.30 5.71
N THR A 423 -7.80 44.01 6.97
CA THR A 423 -9.03 44.45 7.61
C THR A 423 -9.00 45.96 7.60
N HIS A 424 -9.71 46.56 6.66
CA HIS A 424 -10.07 47.96 6.72
C HIS A 424 -10.85 48.17 8.01
N GLY A 425 -10.18 48.74 9.01
CA GLY A 425 -10.83 49.28 10.17
C GLY A 425 -11.78 50.38 9.71
N GLU A 426 -13.08 50.16 9.89
CA GLU A 426 -14.05 51.24 9.92
C GLU A 426 -14.05 51.87 11.32
N ILE A 427 -14.04 53.20 11.30
CA ILE A 427 -14.11 54.15 12.42
C ILE A 427 -15.55 54.24 12.91
#